data_AF-A0A535EXZ2-F1
#
_entry.id   AF-A0A535EXZ2-F1
#
_cell.length_a   1.000
_cell.length_b   1.000
_cell.length_c   1.000
_cell.angle_alpha   90.00
_cell.angle_beta   90.00
_cell.angle_gamma   90.00
#
_symmetry.space_group_name_H-M   'P 1'
#
loop_
_entity.id
_entity.type
_entity.pdbx_description
1 polymer ?
#
loop_
_entity_poly.entity_id
_entity_poly.type
_entity_poly.pdbx_seq_one_letter_code
_entity_poly.pdbx_strand_id
1 'polypeptide(L)' 'MAHSLGIKRLDLYLQFDRQLAEAELNPFRELTARRGRGEPVAYLTGHKEFMALDFVVTPEVLVPNPDTEVLVQRAV' A
#
# COMPACT_ATOMS: atom_id res chain seq x y z
N MET A 1 -3.95 7.16 -1.41
CA MET A 1 -3.82 8.63 -1.24
C MET A 1 -2.63 8.97 -0.35
N ALA A 2 -2.62 8.66 0.96
CA ALA A 2 -1.48 8.98 1.85
C ALA A 2 -0.12 8.53 1.29
N HIS A 3 -0.01 7.27 0.83
CA HIS A 3 1.19 6.76 0.16
C HIS A 3 1.62 7.61 -1.05
N SER A 4 0.67 7.94 -1.93
CA SER A 4 0.92 8.76 -3.13
C SER A 4 1.36 10.19 -2.80
N LEU A 5 0.97 10.71 -1.64
CA LEU A 5 1.32 12.05 -1.18
C LEU A 5 2.57 12.05 -0.29
N GLY A 6 3.12 10.87 0.06
CA GLY A 6 4.26 10.76 0.97
C GLY A 6 4.00 11.24 2.39
N ILE A 7 2.74 11.26 2.83
CA ILE A 7 2.33 11.74 4.17
C ILE A 7 1.82 10.60 5.05
N LYS A 8 1.73 10.85 6.36
CA LYS A 8 1.11 9.87 7.26
C LYS A 8 -0.39 9.84 7.03
N ARG A 9 -1.00 8.69 7.31
CA ARG A 9 -2.46 8.53 7.21
C ARG A 9 -3.23 9.55 8.05
N LEU A 10 -2.70 9.92 9.22
CA LEU A 10 -3.31 10.92 10.10
C LEU A 10 -3.39 12.31 9.46
N ASP A 11 -2.38 12.68 8.66
CA ASP A 11 -2.30 14.00 8.04
C ASP A 11 -3.44 14.24 7.04
N LEU A 12 -3.99 13.17 6.44
CA LEU A 12 -5.19 13.27 5.60
C LEU A 12 -6.41 13.79 6.36
N TYR A 13 -6.54 13.43 7.63
CA TYR A 13 -7.65 13.89 8.47
C TYR A 13 -7.40 15.30 8.98
N LEU A 14 -6.16 15.60 9.37
CA LEU A 14 -5.78 16.93 9.84
C LEU A 14 -5.86 17.99 8.73
N GLN A 15 -5.67 17.59 7.48
CA GLN A 15 -5.67 18.47 6.31
C GLN A 15 -6.84 18.15 5.37
N PHE A 16 -7.99 17.73 5.90
CA PHE A 16 -9.13 17.28 5.09
C PHE A 16 -9.57 18.31 4.03
N ASP A 17 -9.55 19.61 4.37
CA ASP A 17 -9.96 20.70 3.47
C ASP A 17 -8.84 21.18 2.53
N ARG A 18 -7.65 20.56 2.57
CA ARG A 18 -6.53 20.93 1.71
C ARG A 18 -6.83 20.52 0.27
N GLN A 19 -6.85 21.51 -0.63
CA GLN A 19 -6.90 21.23 -2.06
C GLN A 19 -5.56 20.68 -2.56
N LEU A 20 -5.63 19.60 -3.34
CA LEU A 20 -4.47 18.97 -3.98
C LEU A 20 -4.26 19.54 -5.38
N ALA A 21 -3.01 19.79 -5.73
CA ALA A 21 -2.66 20.19 -7.10
C ALA A 21 -2.78 18.99 -8.06
N GLU A 22 -2.97 19.25 -9.36
CA GLU A 22 -3.00 18.18 -10.39
C GLU A 22 -1.72 17.33 -10.39
N ALA A 23 -0.56 17.93 -10.10
CA ALA A 23 0.70 17.20 -9.94
C ALA A 23 0.67 16.16 -8.81
N GLU A 24 -0.14 16.38 -7.77
CA GLU A 24 -0.32 15.45 -6.64
C GLU A 24 -1.43 14.42 -6.92
N LEU A 25 -2.44 14.80 -7.70
CA LEU A 25 -3.55 13.92 -8.08
C LEU A 25 -3.16 12.90 -9.15
N ASN A 26 -2.30 13.26 -10.09
CA ASN A 26 -1.93 12.40 -11.20
C ASN A 26 -1.31 11.06 -10.76
N PRO A 27 -0.31 11.02 -9.86
CA PRO A 27 0.23 9.75 -9.35
C PRO A 27 -0.84 8.90 -8.64
N PHE A 28 -1.73 9.54 -7.89
CA PHE A 28 -2.80 8.83 -7.20
C PHE A 28 -3.82 8.21 -8.18
N ARG A 29 -4.18 8.94 -9.24
CA ARG A 29 -5.06 8.44 -10.31
C ARG A 29 -4.42 7.24 -11.02
N GLU A 30 -3.13 7.27 -11.28
CA GLU A 30 -2.40 6.15 -11.88
C GLU A 30 -2.46 4.88 -11.00
N LEU A 31 -2.16 5.01 -9.71
CA LEU A 31 -2.26 3.91 -8.76
C LEU A 31 -3.69 3.36 -8.68
N THR A 32 -4.69 4.23 -8.75
CA THR A 32 -6.10 3.84 -8.74
C THR A 32 -6.47 3.08 -10.01
N ALA A 33 -5.99 3.52 -11.18
CA ALA A 33 -6.22 2.84 -12.44
C ALA A 33 -5.57 1.45 -12.46
N ARG A 34 -4.35 1.32 -11.94
CA ARG A 34 -3.66 0.03 -11.75
C ARG A 34 -4.45 -0.89 -10.82
N ARG A 35 -4.93 -0.37 -9.68
CA ARG A 35 -5.79 -1.12 -8.75
C ARG A 35 -7.08 -1.60 -9.42
N GLY A 36 -7.70 -0.75 -10.24
CA GLY A 36 -8.92 -1.09 -10.99
C GLY A 36 -8.74 -2.25 -11.97
N ARG A 37 -7.50 -2.52 -12.41
CA ARG A 37 -7.15 -3.70 -13.24
C ARG A 37 -6.85 -4.96 -12.42
N GLY A 38 -7.06 -4.93 -11.11
CA GLY A 38 -6.85 -6.07 -10.23
C GLY A 38 -5.47 -6.16 -9.60
N GLU A 39 -4.58 -5.20 -9.85
CA GLU A 39 -3.23 -5.22 -9.26
C GLU A 39 -3.31 -5.17 -7.71
N PRO A 40 -2.59 -6.05 -6.98
CA PRO A 40 -2.56 -6.05 -5.52
C PRO A 40 -2.05 -4.71 -4.96
N VAL A 41 -2.70 -4.21 -3.90
CA VAL A 41 -2.30 -2.95 -3.25
C VAL A 41 -0.85 -2.98 -2.76
N ALA A 42 -0.37 -4.13 -2.30
CA ALA A 42 1.00 -4.29 -1.82
C ALA A 42 2.04 -3.96 -2.90
N TYR A 43 1.79 -4.31 -4.17
CA TYR A 43 2.68 -3.95 -5.28
C TYR A 43 2.55 -2.47 -5.68
N LEU A 44 1.38 -1.87 -5.47
CA LEU A 44 1.18 -0.43 -5.68
C LEU A 44 1.92 0.40 -4.65
N THR A 45 1.99 -0.08 -3.40
CA THR A 45 2.70 0.59 -2.30
C THR A 45 4.15 0.16 -2.17
N GLY A 46 4.56 -0.94 -2.82
CA GLY A 46 5.89 -1.54 -2.76
C GLY A 46 6.23 -2.22 -1.42
N HIS A 47 5.28 -2.26 -0.49
CA HIS A 47 5.49 -2.69 0.90
C HIS A 47 4.32 -3.54 1.40
N LYS A 48 4.61 -4.51 2.26
CA LYS A 48 3.63 -5.36 2.94
C LYS A 48 4.12 -5.72 4.35
N GLU A 49 3.29 -5.44 5.34
CA GLU A 49 3.50 -5.96 6.69
C GLU A 49 3.11 -7.45 6.76
N PHE A 50 3.97 -8.26 7.39
CA PHE A 50 3.76 -9.67 7.68
C PHE A 50 4.47 -10.01 8.99
N MET A 51 3.77 -10.65 9.94
CA MET A 51 4.34 -10.95 11.27
C MET A 51 4.93 -9.71 11.98
N ALA A 52 4.25 -8.55 11.87
CA ALA A 52 4.69 -7.25 12.39
C ALA A 52 6.03 -6.71 11.84
N LEU A 53 6.54 -7.29 10.75
CA LEU A 53 7.71 -6.81 10.02
C LEU A 53 7.27 -6.21 8.68
N ASP A 54 7.88 -5.10 8.28
CA ASP A 54 7.64 -4.49 6.97
C ASP A 54 8.59 -5.06 5.92
N PHE A 55 8.03 -5.57 4.82
CA PHE A 55 8.78 -6.15 3.72
C PHE A 55 8.59 -5.34 2.45
N VAL A 56 9.69 -5.15 1.72
CA VAL A 56 9.63 -4.68 0.33
C VAL A 56 9.06 -5.78 -0.54
N VAL A 57 8.07 -5.46 -1.35
CA VAL A 57 7.44 -6.40 -2.28
C VAL A 57 7.45 -5.84 -3.69
N THR A 58 7.72 -6.72 -4.65
CA THR A 58 7.68 -6.44 -6.08
C THR A 58 6.71 -7.42 -6.76
N PRO A 59 6.28 -7.16 -8.00
CA PRO A 59 5.48 -8.12 -8.76
C PRO A 59 6.15 -9.49 -8.98
N GLU A 60 7.46 -9.59 -8.75
CA GLU A 60 8.26 -10.82 -8.93
C GLU A 60 8.16 -11.78 -7.73
N VAL A 61 7.60 -11.32 -6.60
CA VAL A 61 7.44 -12.13 -5.38
C VAL A 61 5.97 -12.31 -5.02
N LEU A 62 5.62 -13.41 -4.38
CA LEU A 62 4.26 -13.61 -3.86
C LEU A 62 4.00 -12.65 -2.69
N VAL A 63 2.89 -11.91 -2.71
CA VAL A 63 2.48 -11.09 -1.55
C VAL A 63 2.19 -12.00 -0.35
N PRO A 64 2.85 -11.80 0.80
CA PRO A 64 2.56 -12.55 2.02
C PRO A 64 1.09 -12.39 2.45
N ASN A 65 0.39 -13.51 2.64
CA ASN A 65 -1.03 -13.54 3.05
C ASN A 65 -1.13 -13.88 4.55
N PRO A 66 -1.95 -13.17 5.36
CA PRO A 66 -2.24 -13.54 6.75
C PRO A 66 -2.48 -15.02 7.01
N ASP A 67 -3.11 -15.76 6.10
CA ASP A 67 -3.35 -17.21 6.28
C ASP A 67 -2.04 -18.02 6.38
N THR A 68 -0.95 -17.52 5.77
CA THR A 68 0.37 -18.15 5.86
C THR A 68 1.09 -17.85 7.18
N GLU A 69 0.65 -16.85 7.95
CA GLU A 69 1.18 -16.61 9.30
C GLU A 69 0.86 -17.79 10.22
N VAL A 70 -0.35 -18.36 10.11
CA VAL A 70 -0.76 -19.53 10.88
C VAL A 70 0.12 -20.75 10.59
N LEU A 71 0.56 -20.90 9.34
CA LEU A 71 1.45 -21.98 8.94
C LEU A 71 2.85 -21.81 9.52
N VAL A 72 3.39 -20.58 9.48
CA VAL A 72 4.70 -20.25 10.10
C VAL A 72 4.65 -20.46 11.62
N GLN A 73 3.60 -20.00 12.30
CA GLN A 73 3.44 -20.16 13.75
C GLN A 73 3.41 -21.63 14.20
N ARG A 74 2.92 -22.54 13.36
CA ARG A 74 2.87 -23.99 13.67
C ARG A 74 4.17 -24.73 13.39
N ALA A 75 5.08 -24.12 12.62
CA ALA A 75 6.36 -24.72 12.25
C ALA A 75 7.50 -24.39 13.23
N VAL A 76 7.22 -23.54 14.23
CA VAL A 76 8.14 -23.14 15.30
C VAL A 76 7.79 -23.85 16.60
#